data_AF-A0A2D6M9L2-F1
#
_entry.id   AF-A0A2D6M9L2-F1
#
_cell.length_a   1.000
_cell.length_b   1.000
_cell.length_c   1.000
_cell.angle_alpha   90.00
_cell.angle_beta   90.00
_cell.angle_gamma   90.00
#
_symmetry.space_group_name_H-M   'P 1'
#
loop_
_entity.id
_entity.type
_entity.pdbx_description
1 polymer ?
#
loop_
_entity_poly.entity_id
_entity_poly.type
_entity_poly.pdbx_seq_one_letter_code
_entity_poly.pdbx_strand_id
1 'polypeptide(L)'
;MPEKLNDTEILEIRSLLKILKKPSSGGIRINKTLRSLVVLVCLRHRIEISDLIGPCRKRRLVKARIDFSHIAFRQRSWNKTIIARTLNRNYSTVIHHLKKQPSEKADAIEQTYCA
;
A
#
# COMPACT_ATOMS: atom_id res chain seq x y z
N MET A 1 -36.09 -27.14 2.46
CA MET A 1 -35.46 -27.81 3.63
C MET A 1 -33.97 -27.64 3.47
N PRO A 2 -33.27 -26.86 4.31
CA PRO A 2 -31.82 -26.75 4.18
C PRO A 2 -31.20 -28.10 4.53
N GLU A 3 -30.53 -28.71 3.56
CA GLU A 3 -29.69 -29.89 3.78
C GLU A 3 -28.70 -29.57 4.90
N LYS A 4 -28.78 -30.35 5.99
CA LYS A 4 -27.81 -30.25 7.08
C LYS A 4 -26.51 -30.87 6.58
N LEU A 5 -25.42 -30.10 6.61
CA LEU A 5 -24.09 -30.61 6.32
C LEU A 5 -23.76 -31.76 7.27
N ASN A 6 -23.24 -32.84 6.71
CA ASN A 6 -22.77 -33.99 7.46
C ASN A 6 -21.47 -33.66 8.20
N ASP A 7 -21.23 -34.36 9.31
CA ASP A 7 -20.06 -34.12 10.17
C ASP A 7 -18.73 -34.23 9.41
N THR A 8 -18.68 -35.10 8.39
CA THR A 8 -17.53 -35.26 7.49
C THR A 8 -17.26 -34.01 6.65
N GLU A 9 -18.32 -33.41 6.09
CA GLU A 9 -18.23 -32.19 5.28
C GLU A 9 -17.81 -31.00 6.14
N ILE A 10 -18.32 -30.94 7.38
CA ILE A 10 -17.90 -29.94 8.36
C ILE A 10 -16.41 -30.11 8.69
N LEU A 11 -15.92 -31.35 8.79
CA LEU A 11 -14.52 -31.65 9.06
C LEU A 11 -13.60 -31.22 7.90
N GLU A 12 -14.01 -31.52 6.66
CA GLU A 12 -13.30 -31.10 5.45
C GLU A 12 -13.24 -29.57 5.33
N ILE A 13 -14.38 -28.89 5.53
CA ILE A 13 -14.44 -27.42 5.49
C ILE A 13 -13.51 -26.81 6.55
N ARG A 14 -13.47 -27.37 7.77
CA ARG A 14 -12.54 -26.91 8.82
C ARG A 14 -11.08 -27.14 8.46
N SER A 15 -10.76 -28.27 7.83
CA SER A 15 -9.42 -28.57 7.35
C SER A 15 -8.97 -27.60 6.25
N LEU A 16 -9.84 -27.35 5.25
CA LEU A 16 -9.59 -26.40 4.18
C LEU A 16 -9.42 -24.98 4.70
N LEU A 17 -10.26 -24.54 5.65
CA LEU A 17 -10.11 -23.23 6.30
C LEU A 17 -8.79 -23.11 7.07
N LYS A 18 -8.27 -24.20 7.67
CA LYS A 18 -6.98 -24.21 8.37
C LYS A 18 -5.80 -24.08 7.41
N ILE A 19 -5.91 -24.68 6.21
CA ILE A 19 -4.91 -24.55 5.14
C ILE A 19 -4.93 -23.12 4.58
N LEU A 20 -6.11 -22.56 4.31
CA LEU A 20 -6.26 -21.19 3.81
C LEU A 20 -5.88 -20.13 4.85
N LYS A 21 -6.08 -20.40 6.14
CA LYS A 21 -5.66 -19.52 7.25
C LYS A 21 -4.18 -19.59 7.56
N LYS A 22 -3.40 -20.50 6.98
CA LYS A 22 -1.93 -20.36 7.04
C LYS A 22 -1.58 -19.19 6.13
N PRO A 23 -1.21 -18.00 6.65
CA PRO A 23 -0.45 -17.09 5.83
C PRO A 23 0.75 -17.90 5.38
N SER A 24 0.96 -18.04 4.07
CA SER A 24 2.20 -18.61 3.58
C SER A 24 3.32 -17.87 4.29
N SER A 25 4.01 -18.54 5.22
CA SER A 25 5.01 -17.96 6.09
C SER A 25 6.25 -17.48 5.33
N GLY A 26 6.24 -17.56 4.00
CA GLY A 26 7.03 -16.71 3.13
C GLY A 26 6.41 -15.32 3.11
N GLY A 27 6.56 -14.56 4.20
CA GLY A 27 6.33 -13.13 4.17
C GLY A 27 7.04 -12.56 2.93
N ILE A 28 6.30 -11.89 2.05
CA ILE A 28 6.88 -11.27 0.87
C ILE A 28 7.96 -10.32 1.40
N ARG A 29 9.23 -10.68 1.25
CA ARG A 29 10.35 -9.79 1.55
C ARG A 29 10.29 -8.67 0.51
N ILE A 30 9.57 -7.61 0.83
CA ILE A 30 9.52 -6.43 -0.02
C ILE A 30 10.91 -5.80 0.06
N ASN A 31 11.67 -5.90 -1.03
CA ASN A 31 12.90 -5.13 -1.15
C ASN A 31 12.54 -3.64 -1.02
N LYS A 32 13.05 -2.97 0.01
CA LYS A 32 12.66 -1.61 0.43
C LYS A 32 13.19 -0.55 -0.54
N THR A 33 12.62 -0.54 -1.74
CA THR A 33 12.92 0.41 -2.81
C THR A 33 11.76 1.38 -3.00
N LEU A 34 11.99 2.58 -3.54
CA LEU A 34 10.90 3.47 -3.89
C LEU A 34 9.91 2.84 -4.86
N ARG A 35 10.39 1.97 -5.76
CA ARG A 35 9.54 1.30 -6.74
C ARG A 35 8.54 0.37 -6.06
N SER A 36 8.95 -0.40 -5.06
CA SER A 36 8.04 -1.24 -4.30
C SER A 36 7.06 -0.42 -3.46
N LEU A 37 7.50 0.72 -2.91
CA LEU A 37 6.59 1.65 -2.21
C LEU A 37 5.54 2.25 -3.16
N VAL A 38 5.93 2.65 -4.38
CA VAL A 38 5.00 3.11 -5.42
C VAL A 38 3.93 2.05 -5.70
N VAL A 39 4.34 0.81 -5.93
CA VAL A 39 3.41 -0.30 -6.19
C VAL A 39 2.45 -0.51 -5.02
N LEU A 40 2.95 -0.47 -3.78
CA LEU A 40 2.14 -0.68 -2.59
C LEU A 40 1.11 0.44 -2.37
N VAL A 41 1.50 1.70 -2.59
CA VAL A 41 0.57 2.84 -2.55
C VAL A 41 -0.49 2.72 -3.64
N CYS A 42 -0.10 2.41 -4.88
CA CYS A 42 -1.04 2.21 -5.98
C CYS A 42 -2.07 1.12 -5.67
N LEU A 43 -1.61 -0.03 -5.16
CA LEU A 43 -2.47 -1.15 -4.78
C LEU A 43 -3.48 -0.74 -3.70
N ARG A 44 -3.03 -0.04 -2.64
CA ARG A 44 -3.89 0.36 -1.52
C ARG A 44 -4.91 1.44 -1.90
N HIS A 45 -4.56 2.29 -2.87
CA HIS A 45 -5.44 3.33 -3.39
C HIS A 45 -6.29 2.87 -4.57
N ARG A 46 -6.05 1.66 -5.11
CA ARG A 46 -6.69 1.12 -6.32
C ARG A 46 -6.54 2.06 -7.52
N ILE A 47 -5.31 2.48 -7.78
CA ILE A 47 -4.95 3.37 -8.89
C ILE A 47 -3.78 2.79 -9.67
N GLU A 48 -3.63 3.21 -10.92
CA GLU A 48 -2.47 2.87 -11.74
C GLU A 48 -1.23 3.68 -11.35
N ILE A 49 -0.05 3.17 -11.66
CA ILE A 49 1.21 3.91 -11.46
C ILE A 49 1.22 5.21 -12.29
N SER A 50 0.70 5.15 -13.52
CA SER A 50 0.54 6.30 -14.41
C SER A 50 -0.35 7.40 -13.80
N ASP A 51 -1.38 7.02 -13.03
CA ASP A 51 -2.23 7.96 -12.29
C ASP A 51 -1.49 8.61 -11.12
N LEU A 52 -0.63 7.86 -10.43
CA LEU A 52 0.17 8.38 -9.33
C LEU A 52 1.19 9.43 -9.81
N ILE A 53 1.86 9.20 -10.93
CA ILE A 53 2.89 10.11 -11.49
C ILE A 53 2.32 11.16 -12.45
N GLY A 54 1.18 10.86 -13.09
CA GLY A 54 0.56 11.70 -14.12
C GLY A 54 -0.03 12.99 -13.58
N PRO A 55 -0.30 14.01 -14.41
CA PRO A 55 -0.59 15.38 -13.95
C PRO A 55 -1.95 15.54 -13.24
N CYS A 56 -2.87 14.57 -13.39
CA CYS A 56 -4.25 14.65 -12.90
C CYS A 56 -4.34 14.96 -11.40
N ARG A 57 -5.20 15.91 -11.01
CA ARG A 57 -5.34 16.40 -9.62
C ARG A 57 -6.64 15.97 -8.93
N LYS A 58 -7.29 14.90 -9.40
CA LYS A 58 -8.45 14.30 -8.71
C LYS A 58 -8.09 14.03 -7.24
N ARG A 59 -9.00 14.34 -6.31
CA ARG A 59 -8.78 14.26 -4.85
C ARG A 59 -8.17 12.93 -4.41
N ARG A 60 -8.64 11.80 -4.98
CA ARG A 60 -8.12 10.45 -4.69
C ARG A 60 -6.64 10.28 -5.04
N LEU A 61 -6.19 10.87 -6.15
CA LEU A 61 -4.81 10.76 -6.64
C LEU A 61 -3.88 11.66 -5.82
N VAL A 62 -4.32 12.88 -5.52
CA VAL A 62 -3.56 13.79 -4.65
C VAL A 62 -3.39 13.17 -3.26
N LYS A 63 -4.43 12.51 -2.72
CA LYS A 63 -4.34 11.79 -1.44
C LYS A 63 -3.30 10.66 -1.48
N ALA A 64 -3.29 9.84 -2.53
CA ALA A 64 -2.27 8.80 -2.72
C ALA A 64 -0.84 9.37 -2.78
N ARG A 65 -0.64 10.52 -3.46
CA ARG A 65 0.67 11.19 -3.53
C ARG A 65 1.11 11.75 -2.17
N ILE A 66 0.18 12.27 -1.37
CA ILE A 66 0.45 12.72 0.00
C ILE A 66 0.92 11.55 0.85
N ASP A 67 0.17 10.44 0.83
CA ASP A 67 0.49 9.23 1.59
C ASP A 67 1.86 8.68 1.18
N PHE A 68 2.13 8.55 -0.12
CA PHE A 68 3.45 8.19 -0.63
C PHE A 68 4.56 9.12 -0.13
N SER A 69 4.35 10.43 -0.19
CA SER A 69 5.36 11.41 0.20
C SER A 69 5.72 11.30 1.68
N HIS A 70 4.72 11.10 2.54
CA HIS A 70 4.92 10.91 3.98
C HIS A 70 5.67 9.62 4.27
N ILE A 71 5.23 8.49 3.70
CA ILE A 71 5.86 7.20 3.96
C ILE A 71 7.31 7.22 3.44
N ALA A 72 7.52 7.68 2.21
CA ALA A 72 8.86 7.76 1.63
C ALA A 72 9.78 8.68 2.45
N PHE A 73 9.27 9.79 3.00
CA PHE A 73 10.07 10.72 3.81
C PHE A 73 10.35 10.19 5.23
N ARG A 74 9.43 9.42 5.82
CA ARG A 74 9.64 8.75 7.12
C ARG A 74 10.71 7.66 7.03
N GLN A 75 10.85 7.02 5.86
CA GLN A 75 11.96 6.11 5.60
C GLN A 75 13.28 6.91 5.59
N ARG A 76 14.22 6.57 6.48
CA ARG A 76 15.48 7.33 6.71
C ARG A 76 16.40 7.47 5.49
N SER A 77 16.10 6.83 4.36
CA SER A 77 16.96 6.77 3.18
C SER A 77 16.60 7.72 2.04
N TRP A 78 15.43 8.39 2.06
CA TRP A 78 14.94 9.12 0.88
C TRP A 78 14.74 10.61 1.16
N ASN A 79 15.52 11.44 0.47
CA ASN A 79 15.36 12.89 0.54
C ASN A 79 14.19 13.37 -0.34
N LYS A 80 13.71 14.59 -0.06
CA LYS A 80 12.56 15.20 -0.76
C LYS A 80 12.79 15.35 -2.27
N THR A 81 14.03 15.53 -2.72
CA THR A 81 14.37 15.63 -4.15
C THR A 81 14.14 14.30 -4.87
N ILE A 82 14.54 13.18 -4.26
CA ILE A 82 14.33 11.84 -4.81
C ILE A 82 12.82 11.50 -4.84
N ILE A 83 12.08 11.86 -3.78
CA ILE A 83 10.62 11.71 -3.73
C ILE A 83 9.96 12.51 -4.87
N ALA A 84 10.40 13.75 -5.09
CA ALA A 84 9.88 14.63 -6.12
C ALA A 84 10.12 14.06 -7.53
N ARG A 85 11.33 13.56 -7.80
CA ARG A 85 11.67 12.89 -9.07
C ARG A 85 10.78 11.67 -9.32
N THR A 86 10.56 10.86 -8.29
CA THR A 86 9.72 9.65 -8.39
C THR A 86 8.27 9.97 -8.73
N LEU A 87 7.72 11.05 -8.17
CA LEU A 87 6.35 11.50 -8.49
C LEU A 87 6.26 12.31 -9.78
N ASN A 88 7.38 12.58 -10.46
CA ASN A 88 7.47 13.55 -11.55
C ASN A 88 6.90 14.92 -11.15
N ARG A 89 7.38 15.47 -10.02
CA ARG A 89 6.91 16.73 -9.43
C ARG A 89 8.05 17.63 -8.98
N ASN A 90 7.70 18.89 -8.76
CA ASN A 90 8.61 19.87 -8.20
C ASN A 90 8.82 19.61 -6.70
N TYR A 91 10.01 19.95 -6.22
CA TYR A 91 10.39 19.88 -4.81
C TYR A 91 9.38 20.59 -3.89
N SER A 92 8.91 21.78 -4.29
CA SER A 92 7.89 22.55 -3.55
C SER A 92 6.56 21.82 -3.41
N THR A 93 6.18 20.99 -4.41
CA THR A 93 4.96 20.17 -4.34
C THR A 93 5.08 19.10 -3.27
N VAL A 94 6.26 18.48 -3.13
CA VAL A 94 6.51 17.49 -2.08
C VAL A 94 6.48 18.15 -0.70
N ILE A 95 7.07 19.35 -0.54
CA ILE A 95 6.93 20.11 0.72
C ILE A 95 5.47 20.37 1.05
N HIS A 96 4.68 20.80 0.06
CA HIS A 96 3.25 21.03 0.25
C HIS A 96 2.50 19.75 0.66
N HIS A 97 2.83 18.61 0.08
CA HIS A 97 2.26 17.32 0.49
C HIS A 97 2.63 16.97 1.94
N LEU A 98 3.89 17.16 2.35
CA LEU A 98 4.36 16.86 3.70
C LEU A 98 3.73 17.76 4.77
N LYS A 99 3.26 18.96 4.41
CA LYS A 99 2.49 19.84 5.30
C LYS A 99 1.03 19.38 5.49
N LYS A 100 0.53 18.50 4.63
CA LYS A 100 -0.84 17.96 4.71
C LYS A 100 -0.86 16.69 5.54
N GLN A 101 -1.99 16.42 6.17
CA GLN A 101 -2.17 15.18 6.91
C GLN A 101 -2.28 13.97 5.96
N PRO A 102 -1.50 12.89 6.19
CA PRO A 102 -1.70 11.65 5.46
C PRO A 102 -3.01 10.98 5.88
N SER A 103 -3.44 10.01 5.09
CA SER A 103 -4.65 9.24 5.39
C SER A 103 -4.39 8.03 6.28
N GLU A 104 -5.45 7.48 6.85
CA GLU A 104 -5.41 6.20 7.60
C GLU A 104 -4.82 5.05 6.77
N LYS A 105 -4.90 5.12 5.43
CA LYS A 105 -4.27 4.12 4.56
C LYS A 105 -2.75 4.19 4.65
N ALA A 106 -2.17 5.35 4.94
CA ALA A 106 -0.73 5.52 5.01
C ALA A 106 -0.12 4.69 6.13
N ASP A 107 -0.75 4.64 7.30
CA ASP A 107 -0.25 3.86 8.44
C ASP A 107 -0.28 2.35 8.14
N ALA A 108 -1.35 1.87 7.47
CA ALA A 108 -1.43 0.47 7.03
C ALA A 108 -0.37 0.11 5.97
N ILE A 109 -0.07 1.05 5.05
CA ILE A 109 1.00 0.88 4.06
C ILE A 109 2.36 0.85 4.76
N GLU A 110 2.58 1.75 5.72
CA GLU A 110 3.82 1.83 6.48
C GLU A 110 4.07 0.57 7.30
N GLN A 111 3.05 0.02 7.98
CA GLN A 111 3.15 -1.27 8.68
C GLN A 111 3.54 -2.41 7.73
N THR A 112 2.93 -2.47 6.55
CA THR A 112 3.22 -3.51 5.54
C THR A 112 4.61 -3.35 4.92
N TYR A 113 5.09 -2.12 4.77
CA TYR A 113 6.38 -1.80 4.16
C TYR A 113 7.55 -1.90 5.16
N CYS A 114 7.27 -1.68 6.45
CA CYS A 114 8.27 -1.70 7.52
C CYS A 114 8.45 -3.08 8.15
N ALA A 115 7.39 -3.91 8.19
CA ALA A 115 7.43 -5.32 8.61
C ALA A 115 8.46 -6.14 7.81
#